data_AF-A0A495LN97-F1
#
_entry.id   AF-A0A495LN97-F1
#
_cell.length_a   1.000
_cell.length_b   1.000
_cell.length_c   1.000
_cell.angle_alpha   90.00
_cell.angle_beta   90.00
_cell.angle_gamma   90.00
#
_symmetry.space_group_name_H-M   'P 1'
#
loop_
_entity.id
_entity.type
_entity.pdbx_description
1 polymer ?
#
loop_
_entity_poly.entity_id
_entity_poly.type
_entity_poly.pdbx_seq_one_letter_code
_entity_poly.pdbx_strand_id
1 'polypeptide(L)' 'MDFSSLKNTPPMYLYLVSIISFILANIVRDKSLGFYYFLLIIGLVFFVLGFMRRLKTK' A
#
# COMPACT_ATOMS: atom_id res chain seq x y z
N MET A 1 14.82 5.08 19.08
CA MET A 1 14.68 4.39 17.79
C MET A 1 14.40 5.45 16.75
N ASP A 2 15.44 5.89 16.06
CA ASP A 2 15.38 6.98 15.09
C ASP A 2 14.68 6.51 13.81
N PHE A 3 13.43 6.95 13.62
CA PHE A 3 12.64 6.72 12.41
C PHE A 3 13.13 7.55 11.20
N SER A 4 14.44 7.80 11.10
CA SER A 4 15.05 8.45 9.92
C SER A 4 14.91 7.61 8.65
N SER A 5 14.63 6.30 8.77
CA SER A 5 14.40 5.39 7.65
C SER A 5 13.06 5.65 6.91
N LEU A 6 12.10 6.31 7.55
CA LEU A 6 10.80 6.70 6.94
C LEU A 6 10.89 7.98 6.10
N LYS A 7 11.96 8.77 6.26
CA LYS A 7 12.15 10.05 5.56
C LYS A 7 12.77 9.88 4.18
N ASN A 8 13.47 8.78 3.94
CA ASN A 8 14.16 8.49 2.67
C ASN A 8 13.73 7.16 2.05
N THR A 9 12.54 6.66 2.41
CA THR A 9 12.02 5.41 1.83
C THR A 9 11.62 5.69 0.38
N PRO A 10 12.23 5.05 -0.63
CA PRO A 10 11.85 5.29 -2.00
C PRO A 10 10.38 4.90 -2.19
N PRO A 11 9.60 5.66 -2.99
CA PRO A 11 8.18 5.41 -3.21
C PRO A 11 7.90 3.99 -3.75
N MET A 12 8.92 3.31 -4.28
CA MET A 12 8.91 1.91 -4.67
C MET A 12 8.50 0.96 -3.52
N TYR A 13 8.85 1.23 -2.26
CA TYR A 13 8.41 0.40 -1.13
C TYR A 13 6.91 0.57 -0.82
N LEU A 14 6.37 1.78 -0.96
CA LEU A 14 4.91 2.02 -0.80
C LEU A 14 4.12 1.26 -1.88
N TYR A 15 4.66 1.22 -3.09
CA TYR A 15 4.13 0.40 -4.18
C TYR A 15 4.17 -1.09 -3.84
N LEU A 16 5.31 -1.59 -3.37
CA LEU A 16 5.49 -2.99 -3.03
C LEU A 16 4.53 -3.43 -1.92
N VAL A 17 4.36 -2.61 -0.89
CA VAL A 17 3.37 -2.81 0.19
C VAL A 17 1.94 -2.82 -0.36
N SER A 18 1.62 -1.92 -1.30
CA SER A 18 0.29 -1.87 -1.93
C SER A 18 -0.02 -3.14 -2.73
N ILE A 19 0.96 -3.62 -3.52
CA ILE A 19 0.83 -4.85 -4.31
C ILE A 19 0.62 -6.06 -3.39
N ILE A 20 1.40 -6.17 -2.32
CA ILE A 20 1.22 -7.24 -1.32
C ILE A 20 -0.17 -7.15 -0.67
N SER A 21 -0.64 -5.95 -0.31
CA SER A 21 -2.00 -5.76 0.22
C SER A 21 -3.09 -6.21 -0.76
N PHE A 22 -2.96 -5.89 -2.06
CA PHE A 22 -3.93 -6.33 -3.06
C PHE A 22 -3.93 -7.83 -3.28
N ILE A 23 -2.76 -8.47 -3.25
CA ILE A 23 -2.63 -9.93 -3.34
C ILE A 23 -3.27 -10.59 -2.11
N LEU A 24 -3.00 -10.09 -0.90
CA LEU A 24 -3.62 -10.57 0.33
C LEU A 24 -5.14 -10.37 0.33
N ALA A 25 -5.61 -9.21 -0.13
CA ALA A 25 -7.04 -8.95 -0.28
C ALA A 25 -7.68 -10.03 -1.15
N ASN A 26 -7.08 -10.33 -2.31
CA ASN A 26 -7.57 -11.37 -3.20
C ASN A 26 -7.65 -12.74 -2.55
N ILE A 27 -6.66 -13.13 -1.73
CA ILE A 27 -6.67 -14.43 -1.04
C ILE A 27 -7.78 -14.50 0.02
N VAL A 28 -8.07 -13.38 0.68
CA VAL A 28 -9.09 -13.31 1.74
C VAL A 28 -10.51 -13.12 1.18
N ARG A 29 -10.64 -12.76 -0.11
CA ARG A 29 -11.92 -12.55 -0.81
C ARG A 29 -12.89 -13.70 -0.65
N ASP A 30 -12.42 -14.93 -0.79
CA ASP A 30 -13.26 -16.14 -0.72
C ASP A 30 -13.74 -16.45 0.71
N LYS A 31 -13.10 -15.88 1.74
CA LYS A 31 -13.46 -16.12 3.14
C LYS A 31 -14.33 -15.03 3.74
N SER A 32 -14.09 -13.78 3.38
CA SER A 32 -14.85 -12.66 3.95
C SER A 32 -14.83 -11.43 3.04
N LEU A 33 -15.99 -11.17 2.42
CA LEU A 33 -16.21 -10.00 1.58
C LEU A 33 -15.91 -8.69 2.33
N GLY A 34 -16.28 -8.59 3.61
CA GLY A 34 -16.01 -7.39 4.42
C GLY A 34 -14.51 -7.11 4.63
N PHE A 35 -13.72 -8.15 4.91
CA PHE A 35 -12.29 -8.01 5.11
C PHE A 35 -11.56 -7.74 3.79
N TYR A 36 -12.05 -8.32 2.70
CA TYR A 36 -11.61 -8.01 1.34
C TYR A 36 -11.75 -6.52 1.00
N TYR A 37 -12.93 -5.94 1.18
CA TYR A 37 -13.14 -4.51 0.88
C TYR A 37 -12.26 -3.61 1.75
N PHE A 38 -12.07 -3.97 3.03
CA PHE A 38 -11.21 -3.21 3.94
C PHE A 38 -9.74 -3.21 3.49
N LEU A 39 -9.16 -4.38 3.19
CA LEU A 39 -7.78 -4.48 2.68
C LEU A 39 -7.61 -3.82 1.32
N LEU A 40 -8.63 -3.91 0.46
CA LEU A 40 -8.58 -3.32 -0.88
C LEU A 40 -8.57 -1.79 -0.82
N ILE A 41 -9.41 -1.19 0.03
CA ILE A 41 -9.42 0.26 0.26
C ILE A 41 -8.07 0.72 0.84
N ILE A 42 -7.51 0.00 1.81
CA ILE A 42 -6.20 0.31 2.39
C ILE A 42 -5.09 0.23 1.34
N GLY A 43 -5.06 -0.84 0.55
CA GLY A 43 -4.09 -1.02 -0.54
C GLY A 43 -4.20 0.09 -1.59
N LEU A 44 -5.42 0.52 -1.91
CA LEU A 44 -5.66 1.61 -2.85
C LEU A 44 -5.17 2.96 -2.32
N VAL A 45 -5.45 3.28 -1.06
CA VAL A 45 -4.98 4.52 -0.43
C VAL A 45 -3.45 4.55 -0.40
N PHE A 46 -2.80 3.45 -0.02
CA PHE A 46 -1.34 3.32 -0.03
C PHE A 46 -0.75 3.45 -1.43
N PHE A 47 -1.43 2.90 -2.43
CA PHE A 47 -1.02 2.98 -3.83
C PHE A 47 -1.05 4.43 -4.34
N VAL A 48 -2.15 5.15 -4.07
CA VAL A 48 -2.31 6.55 -4.47
C VAL A 48 -1.32 7.44 -3.74
N LEU A 49 -1.10 7.24 -2.43
CA LEU A 49 -0.08 7.97 -1.67
C LEU A 49 1.34 7.73 -2.20
N GLY A 50 1.68 6.47 -2.51
CA GLY A 50 2.95 6.12 -3.13
C GLY A 50 3.14 6.76 -4.51
N PHE A 51 2.07 6.79 -5.30
CA PHE A 51 2.06 7.42 -6.62
C PHE A 51 2.23 8.94 -6.54
N MET A 52 1.48 9.61 -5.67
CA MET A 52 1.60 11.06 -5.46
C MET A 52 3.00 11.45 -4.99
N ARG A 53 3.62 10.68 -4.08
CA ARG A 53 5.01 10.92 -3.65
C ARG A 53 6.02 10.77 -4.79
N ARG A 54 5.77 9.86 -5.74
CA ARG A 54 6.59 9.69 -6.96
C ARG A 54 6.40 10.81 -7.97
N LEU A 55 5.21 11.42 -8.03
CA LEU A 55 4.93 12.57 -8.90
C LEU A 55 5.54 13.86 -8.35
N LYS A 56 5.55 14.05 -7.02
CA LYS A 56 6.12 15.24 -6.37
C LYS A 56 7.65 15.31 -6.38
N THR A 57 8.34 14.21 -6.72
CA THR A 57 9.81 14.14 -6.76
C THR A 57 10.40 14.30 -8.17
N LYS A 58 9.58 14.74 -9.14
CA LYS A 58 10.02 15.16 -10.47
C LYS A 58 9.94 16.67 -10.62
#